data_AF-A0A137P971-F1
#
_entry.id   AF-A0A137P971-F1
#
_cell.length_a   1.000
_cell.length_b   1.000
_cell.length_c   1.000
_cell.angle_alpha   90.00
_cell.angle_beta   90.00
_cell.angle_gamma   90.00
#
_symmetry.space_group_name_H-M   'P 1'
#
loop_
_entity.id
_entity.type
_entity.pdbx_description
1 polymer ?
#
loop_
_entity_poly.entity_id
_entity_poly.type
_entity_poly.pdbx_seq_one_letter_code
_entity_poly.pdbx_strand_id
1 'polypeptide(L)'
;MKQLNEINEIDWMLILSSRDTVKYISKADLINFSLICKFLRNRLLSHVFYSIVLRSFSERTNDLPLYTMNTEIESKVLDRYDKHLNKQIPHVRSLVHEHDYSEILILHIPQVFDKLSRLQLFDSSFTLDTFHKLMSGLNHLKSLSIEFSLFLVFDTGDNEITLHLPPTLVSLKISYGEVMRLEFNPSFSFDDYLIHCSYNNTSSLNFNIQRGSLPNLKILQIENNGPGFIETHDSLIYASNKLANLSTKFSLINDLTFINLQSLTKLTLTTDYEFSQRLFDYTFPILKNLKEFSIMGGSNFNNYKESICKIIERILNIGKYAEWLTFPYIQIDKLSIEEVIQSFTNLKELSLVNVNDVVALDPIKLPNTIKTLNLINFNPKFIELNNIKHSSELEVISIGYKEEKNNYFEFDENELVKDVKGWKTIRFYGSSIKCYKE
;
A
#
# COMPACT_ATOMS: atom_id res chain seq x y z
N MET A 1 -49.05 28.25 6.18
CA MET A 1 -48.39 27.10 6.84
C MET A 1 -48.68 25.84 6.04
N LYS A 2 -47.76 25.44 5.15
CA LYS A 2 -47.80 24.11 4.51
C LYS A 2 -46.84 23.22 5.29
N GLN A 3 -47.35 22.07 5.71
CA GLN A 3 -46.58 21.02 6.39
C GLN A 3 -45.45 20.53 5.46
N LEU A 4 -44.21 20.81 5.85
CA LEU A 4 -43.04 20.02 5.45
C LEU A 4 -43.03 18.80 6.36
N ASN A 5 -43.54 17.67 5.89
CA ASN A 5 -43.29 16.34 6.49
C ASN A 5 -43.66 15.26 5.45
N GLU A 6 -42.95 15.27 4.33
CA GLU A 6 -42.75 14.06 3.53
C GLU A 6 -41.23 13.94 3.35
N ILE A 7 -40.58 13.33 4.35
CA ILE A 7 -39.27 12.73 4.11
C ILE A 7 -39.59 11.53 3.21
N ASN A 8 -39.27 11.63 1.92
CA ASN A 8 -39.27 10.48 1.03
C ASN A 8 -38.45 9.37 1.72
N GLU A 9 -39.11 8.33 2.22
CA GLU A 9 -38.42 7.13 2.71
C GLU A 9 -37.60 6.60 1.55
N ILE A 10 -36.28 6.71 1.68
CA ILE A 10 -35.35 6.14 0.71
C ILE A 10 -35.63 4.64 0.67
N ASP A 11 -36.11 4.14 -0.48
CA ASP A 11 -36.32 2.70 -0.69
C ASP A 11 -34.96 2.01 -0.80
N TRP A 12 -34.38 1.71 0.36
CA TRP A 12 -33.13 0.99 0.48
C TRP A 12 -33.22 -0.41 -0.13
N MET A 13 -34.41 -1.03 -0.25
CA MET A 13 -34.54 -2.28 -0.98
C MET A 13 -34.27 -2.08 -2.46
N LEU A 14 -34.81 -1.02 -3.08
CA LEU A 14 -34.55 -0.70 -4.48
C LEU A 14 -33.07 -0.32 -4.69
N ILE A 15 -32.51 0.55 -3.85
CA ILE A 15 -31.11 1.01 -3.99
C ILE A 15 -30.12 -0.14 -3.78
N LEU A 16 -30.31 -0.98 -2.77
CA LEU A 16 -29.43 -2.13 -2.50
C LEU A 16 -29.72 -3.32 -3.42
N SER A 17 -30.82 -3.29 -4.18
CA SER A 17 -31.11 -4.30 -5.21
C SER A 17 -30.22 -4.15 -6.44
N SER A 18 -29.65 -2.97 -6.67
CA SER A 18 -28.70 -2.70 -7.74
C SER A 18 -27.29 -3.13 -7.32
N ARG A 19 -26.64 -3.98 -8.12
CA ARG A 19 -25.26 -4.46 -7.84
C ARG A 19 -24.21 -3.34 -7.83
N ASP A 20 -24.50 -2.23 -8.51
CA ASP A 20 -23.54 -1.13 -8.70
C ASP A 20 -23.45 -0.17 -7.52
N THR A 21 -24.46 -0.10 -6.66
CA THR A 21 -24.48 0.80 -5.49
C THR A 21 -23.81 0.20 -4.26
N VAL A 22 -23.88 -1.13 -4.08
CA VAL A 22 -23.35 -1.83 -2.90
C VAL A 22 -21.83 -1.65 -2.73
N LYS A 23 -21.07 -1.46 -3.81
CA LYS A 23 -19.61 -1.26 -3.78
C LYS A 23 -19.17 0.08 -3.17
N TYR A 24 -20.08 1.05 -3.05
CA TYR A 24 -19.81 2.38 -2.50
C TYR A 24 -20.20 2.51 -1.02
N ILE A 25 -20.77 1.46 -0.43
CA ILE A 25 -21.26 1.45 0.94
C ILE A 25 -20.21 0.81 1.83
N SER A 26 -19.97 1.39 3.02
CA SER A 26 -18.99 0.85 3.95
C SER A 26 -19.38 -0.55 4.43
N LYS A 27 -18.39 -1.39 4.77
CA LYS A 27 -18.68 -2.74 5.27
C LYS A 27 -19.55 -2.72 6.54
N ALA A 28 -19.36 -1.72 7.41
CA ALA A 28 -20.16 -1.54 8.62
C ALA A 28 -21.64 -1.29 8.29
N ASP A 29 -21.91 -0.42 7.31
CA ASP A 29 -23.28 -0.14 6.88
C ASP A 29 -23.92 -1.34 6.17
N LEU A 30 -23.14 -2.06 5.35
CA LEU A 30 -23.61 -3.30 4.71
C LEU A 30 -24.02 -4.36 5.75
N ILE A 31 -23.29 -4.47 6.85
CA ILE A 31 -23.66 -5.34 7.97
C ILE A 31 -24.98 -4.87 8.58
N ASN A 32 -25.13 -3.58 8.89
CA ASN A 32 -26.36 -3.04 9.46
C ASN A 32 -27.57 -3.28 8.55
N PHE A 33 -27.44 -3.02 7.24
CA PHE A 33 -28.51 -3.30 6.27
C PHE A 33 -28.85 -4.79 6.19
N SER A 34 -27.87 -5.68 6.37
CA SER A 34 -28.10 -7.13 6.36
C SER A 34 -28.93 -7.62 7.56
N LEU A 35 -29.03 -6.84 8.64
CA LEU A 35 -29.80 -7.18 9.83
C LEU A 35 -31.28 -6.80 9.72
N ILE A 36 -31.65 -5.92 8.79
CA ILE A 36 -33.02 -5.40 8.64
C ILE A 36 -34.01 -6.51 8.29
N CYS A 37 -33.73 -7.31 7.26
CA CYS A 37 -34.61 -8.40 6.86
C CYS A 37 -33.88 -9.53 6.12
N LYS A 38 -34.51 -10.72 6.06
CA LYS A 38 -33.93 -11.91 5.40
C LYS A 38 -33.60 -11.67 3.93
N PHE A 39 -34.40 -10.86 3.23
CA PHE A 39 -34.19 -10.55 1.80
C PHE A 39 -32.90 -9.75 1.58
N LEU A 40 -32.72 -8.64 2.32
CA LEU A 40 -31.51 -7.82 2.25
C LEU A 40 -30.29 -8.61 2.70
N ARG A 41 -30.42 -9.38 3.79
CA ARG A 41 -29.36 -10.28 4.27
C ARG A 41 -28.82 -11.15 3.15
N ASN A 42 -29.67 -11.93 2.50
CA ASN A 42 -29.26 -12.88 1.47
C ASN A 42 -28.58 -12.21 0.26
N ARG A 43 -28.94 -10.96 -0.07
CA ARG A 43 -28.29 -10.19 -1.14
C ARG A 43 -26.93 -9.64 -0.73
N LEU A 44 -26.78 -9.20 0.52
CA LEU A 44 -25.59 -8.52 1.01
C LEU A 44 -24.51 -9.47 1.54
N LEU A 45 -24.86 -10.72 1.90
CA LEU A 45 -23.91 -11.71 2.44
C LEU A 45 -22.64 -11.83 1.59
N SER A 46 -22.77 -11.91 0.27
CA SER A 46 -21.60 -12.04 -0.61
C SER A 46 -20.67 -10.83 -0.60
N HIS A 47 -21.20 -9.65 -0.27
CA HIS A 47 -20.44 -8.41 -0.21
C HIS A 47 -19.82 -8.22 1.18
N VAL A 48 -20.58 -8.51 2.24
CA VAL A 48 -20.10 -8.45 3.63
C VAL A 48 -18.95 -9.43 3.85
N PHE A 49 -19.10 -10.67 3.36
CA PHE A 49 -18.13 -11.75 3.54
C PHE A 49 -17.12 -11.85 2.38
N TYR A 50 -17.12 -10.91 1.43
CA TYR A 50 -16.12 -10.89 0.36
C TYR A 50 -14.69 -10.86 0.92
N SER A 51 -14.48 -10.07 1.98
CA SER A 51 -13.23 -9.97 2.71
C SER A 51 -13.43 -10.28 4.18
N ILE A 52 -12.67 -11.23 4.71
CA ILE A 52 -12.68 -11.59 6.13
C ILE A 52 -11.29 -11.42 6.75
N VAL A 53 -11.27 -11.27 8.06
CA VAL A 53 -10.05 -11.20 8.87
C VAL A 53 -10.10 -12.35 9.86
N LEU A 54 -9.06 -13.17 9.87
CA LEU A 54 -8.81 -14.22 10.85
C LEU A 54 -7.67 -13.72 11.73
N ARG A 55 -8.05 -13.10 12.86
CA ARG A 55 -7.10 -12.57 13.84
C ARG A 55 -6.93 -13.57 14.98
N SER A 56 -5.70 -14.02 15.20
CA SER A 56 -5.36 -15.01 16.23
C SER A 56 -6.35 -16.18 16.21
N PHE A 57 -6.64 -16.70 15.02
CA PHE A 57 -7.70 -17.69 14.85
C PHE A 57 -7.30 -19.04 15.43
N SER A 58 -6.00 -19.29 15.59
CA SER A 58 -5.39 -20.36 16.39
C SER A 58 -5.49 -20.20 17.90
N GLU A 59 -5.92 -19.06 18.44
CA GLU A 59 -5.93 -18.89 19.89
C GLU A 59 -6.76 -20.04 20.52
N ARG A 60 -6.12 -20.77 21.45
CA ARG A 60 -6.68 -21.95 22.15
C ARG A 60 -6.80 -23.24 21.33
N THR A 61 -6.22 -23.35 20.14
CA THR A 61 -5.84 -24.67 19.61
C THR A 61 -4.52 -25.09 20.25
N ASN A 62 -4.42 -26.34 20.70
CA ASN A 62 -3.11 -26.86 21.08
C ASN A 62 -2.25 -26.91 19.83
N ASP A 63 -1.10 -26.24 19.85
CA ASP A 63 -0.12 -26.36 18.78
C ASP A 63 0.46 -27.76 18.75
N LEU A 64 0.67 -28.22 17.53
CA LEU A 64 1.03 -29.60 17.26
C LEU A 64 2.47 -29.66 16.76
N PRO A 65 3.13 -30.80 17.00
CA PRO A 65 4.41 -31.05 16.39
C PRO A 65 4.38 -30.90 14.88
N LEU A 66 5.45 -30.31 14.31
CA LEU A 66 5.64 -30.09 12.87
C LEU A 66 5.38 -31.34 12.01
N TYR A 67 5.55 -32.52 12.62
CA TYR A 67 5.52 -33.84 12.00
C TYR A 67 4.27 -34.67 12.33
N THR A 68 3.32 -34.15 13.11
CA THR A 68 2.08 -34.87 13.45
C THR A 68 0.85 -34.24 12.80
N MET A 69 0.73 -34.37 11.48
CA MET A 69 -0.60 -34.38 10.86
C MET A 69 -1.18 -35.78 11.00
N ASN A 70 -2.03 -35.99 12.00
CA ASN A 70 -2.94 -37.13 11.99
C ASN A 70 -4.33 -36.66 11.54
N THR A 71 -5.14 -37.61 11.06
CA THR A 71 -6.48 -37.33 10.52
C THR A 71 -7.43 -36.71 11.56
N GLU A 72 -7.19 -36.91 12.86
CA GLU A 72 -8.01 -36.35 13.94
C GLU A 72 -7.80 -34.83 14.08
N ILE A 73 -6.57 -34.38 13.95
CA ILE A 73 -6.17 -32.98 14.00
C ILE A 73 -6.73 -32.21 12.81
N GLU A 74 -6.57 -32.77 11.62
CA GLU A 74 -7.14 -32.21 10.38
C GLU A 74 -8.65 -32.04 10.51
N SER A 75 -9.35 -33.06 11.01
CA SER A 75 -10.78 -32.97 11.31
C SER A 75 -11.10 -31.84 12.27
N LYS A 76 -10.36 -31.67 13.37
CA LYS A 76 -10.60 -30.58 14.34
C LYS A 76 -10.41 -29.19 13.74
N VAL A 77 -9.44 -29.03 12.85
CA VAL A 77 -9.17 -27.76 12.15
C VAL A 77 -10.30 -27.45 11.17
N LEU A 78 -10.68 -28.43 10.35
CA LEU A 78 -11.81 -28.29 9.43
C LEU A 78 -13.11 -28.03 10.18
N ASP A 79 -13.36 -28.73 11.30
CA ASP A 79 -14.52 -28.50 12.17
C ASP A 79 -14.54 -27.08 12.74
N ARG A 80 -13.38 -26.48 13.03
CA ARG A 80 -13.29 -25.09 13.48
C ARG A 80 -13.70 -24.13 12.35
N TYR A 81 -13.17 -24.31 11.15
CA TYR A 81 -13.63 -23.54 9.98
C TYR A 81 -15.13 -23.71 9.74
N ASP A 82 -15.63 -24.93 9.85
CA ASP A 82 -17.05 -25.21 9.60
C ASP A 82 -17.96 -24.60 10.67
N LYS A 83 -17.63 -24.79 11.95
CA LYS A 83 -18.37 -24.24 13.08
C LYS A 83 -18.46 -22.72 13.04
N HIS A 84 -17.37 -22.05 12.64
CA HIS A 84 -17.29 -20.60 12.68
C HIS A 84 -17.69 -19.93 11.36
N LEU A 85 -17.47 -20.58 10.22
CA LEU A 85 -17.48 -19.93 8.90
C LEU A 85 -18.22 -20.69 7.80
N ASN A 86 -18.77 -21.90 8.01
CA ASN A 86 -19.32 -22.76 6.93
C ASN A 86 -20.20 -22.00 5.91
N LYS A 87 -21.21 -21.25 6.38
CA LYS A 87 -22.13 -20.50 5.50
C LYS A 87 -21.50 -19.30 4.78
N GLN A 88 -20.32 -18.88 5.21
CA GLN A 88 -19.64 -17.66 4.75
C GLN A 88 -18.53 -18.00 3.74
N ILE A 89 -17.88 -19.16 3.90
CA ILE A 89 -16.78 -19.66 3.06
C ILE A 89 -17.02 -19.44 1.55
N PRO A 90 -18.19 -19.81 0.96
CA PRO A 90 -18.39 -19.70 -0.48
C PRO A 90 -18.30 -18.28 -1.04
N HIS A 91 -18.44 -17.27 -0.18
CA HIS A 91 -18.44 -15.85 -0.51
C HIS A 91 -17.05 -15.19 -0.36
N VAL A 92 -16.14 -15.83 0.36
CA VAL A 92 -14.81 -15.26 0.67
C VAL A 92 -13.94 -15.25 -0.58
N ARG A 93 -13.39 -14.08 -0.91
CA ARG A 93 -12.43 -13.89 -2.01
C ARG A 93 -11.16 -13.18 -1.56
N SER A 94 -11.17 -12.61 -0.36
CA SER A 94 -10.08 -11.90 0.27
C SER A 94 -9.97 -12.34 1.73
N LEU A 95 -8.77 -12.75 2.13
CA LEU A 95 -8.47 -13.24 3.46
C LEU A 95 -7.29 -12.45 4.01
N VAL A 96 -7.47 -11.94 5.22
CA VAL A 96 -6.40 -11.36 6.01
C VAL A 96 -6.17 -12.28 7.20
N HIS A 97 -4.96 -12.81 7.32
CA HIS A 97 -4.53 -13.70 8.39
C HIS A 97 -3.55 -12.92 9.26
N GLU A 98 -3.94 -12.67 10.51
CA GLU A 98 -3.27 -11.72 11.41
C GLU A 98 -2.92 -12.36 12.75
N HIS A 99 -1.70 -12.12 13.25
CA HIS A 99 -1.29 -12.47 14.62
C HIS A 99 -1.53 -13.95 14.94
N ASP A 100 -1.07 -14.82 14.04
CA ASP A 100 -1.39 -16.25 14.09
C ASP A 100 -0.13 -17.09 13.81
N TYR A 101 0.07 -18.09 14.66
CA TYR A 101 1.29 -18.89 14.78
C TYR A 101 1.01 -20.38 14.57
N SER A 102 -0.07 -20.73 13.85
CA SER A 102 -0.44 -22.14 13.62
C SER A 102 -0.26 -22.57 12.17
N GLU A 103 0.70 -23.47 11.94
CA GLU A 103 0.97 -24.02 10.62
C GLU A 103 -0.23 -24.74 10.01
N ILE A 104 -0.96 -25.50 10.83
CA ILE A 104 -2.02 -26.38 10.34
C ILE A 104 -3.21 -25.57 9.82
N LEU A 105 -3.58 -24.48 10.50
CA LEU A 105 -4.66 -23.59 10.01
C LEU A 105 -4.28 -22.98 8.67
N ILE A 106 -3.06 -22.48 8.56
CA ILE A 106 -2.54 -21.89 7.32
C ILE A 106 -2.58 -22.91 6.19
N LEU A 107 -2.11 -24.13 6.42
CA LEU A 107 -2.07 -25.20 5.41
C LEU A 107 -3.44 -25.56 4.82
N HIS A 108 -4.53 -25.40 5.57
CA HIS A 108 -5.88 -25.74 5.10
C HIS A 108 -6.61 -24.57 4.42
N ILE A 109 -6.04 -23.36 4.42
CA ILE A 109 -6.61 -22.20 3.72
C ILE A 109 -6.98 -22.53 2.25
N PRO A 110 -6.16 -23.21 1.44
CA PRO A 110 -6.51 -23.51 0.06
C PRO A 110 -7.71 -24.45 -0.10
N GLN A 111 -7.87 -25.41 0.83
CA GLN A 111 -8.99 -26.35 0.83
C GLN A 111 -10.29 -25.67 1.26
N VAL A 112 -10.21 -24.81 2.28
CA VAL A 112 -11.37 -24.10 2.83
C VAL A 112 -11.80 -22.97 1.89
N PHE A 113 -10.86 -22.17 1.39
CA PHE A 113 -11.12 -20.99 0.57
C PHE A 113 -10.64 -21.19 -0.88
N ASP A 114 -11.24 -22.17 -1.56
CA ASP A 114 -10.91 -22.59 -2.93
C ASP A 114 -10.89 -21.44 -3.96
N LYS A 115 -11.70 -20.39 -3.75
CA LYS A 115 -11.85 -19.23 -4.65
C LYS A 115 -11.08 -18.00 -4.18
N LEU A 116 -10.13 -18.16 -3.26
CA LEU A 116 -9.37 -17.04 -2.72
C LEU A 116 -8.56 -16.33 -3.81
N SER A 117 -8.76 -15.02 -3.93
CA SER A 117 -8.10 -14.17 -4.93
C SER A 117 -7.14 -13.17 -4.31
N ARG A 118 -7.27 -12.92 -3.00
CA ARG A 118 -6.39 -12.04 -2.24
C ARG A 118 -6.06 -12.68 -0.89
N LEU A 119 -4.80 -12.69 -0.54
CA LEU A 119 -4.30 -13.16 0.74
C LEU A 119 -3.35 -12.12 1.32
N GLN A 120 -3.52 -11.80 2.59
CA GLN A 120 -2.57 -11.04 3.38
C GLN A 120 -2.17 -11.89 4.58
N LEU A 121 -0.86 -12.08 4.73
CA LEU A 121 -0.21 -12.68 5.90
C LEU A 121 0.42 -11.51 6.66
N PHE A 122 -0.10 -11.21 7.84
CA PHE A 122 0.36 -10.10 8.67
C PHE A 122 0.74 -10.62 10.04
N ASP A 123 1.96 -10.33 10.48
CA ASP A 123 2.47 -10.76 11.79
C ASP A 123 2.15 -12.24 12.07
N SER A 124 2.54 -13.08 11.10
CA SER A 124 2.27 -14.52 11.10
C SER A 124 3.59 -15.27 11.03
N SER A 125 3.65 -16.43 11.68
CA SER A 125 4.82 -17.30 11.62
C SER A 125 4.47 -18.66 11.02
N PHE A 126 5.35 -19.19 10.18
CA PHE A 126 5.18 -20.50 9.56
C PHE A 126 6.53 -21.00 9.03
N THR A 127 6.63 -22.29 8.75
CA THR A 127 7.81 -22.82 8.06
C THR A 127 7.77 -22.47 6.57
N LEU A 128 8.95 -22.43 5.95
CA LEU A 128 9.08 -22.23 4.50
C LEU A 128 8.33 -23.30 3.69
N ASP A 129 8.29 -24.54 4.17
CA ASP A 129 7.53 -25.63 3.53
C ASP A 129 6.02 -25.37 3.58
N THR A 130 5.51 -24.94 4.74
CA THR A 130 4.11 -24.54 4.88
C THR A 130 3.74 -23.39 3.95
N PHE A 131 4.60 -22.38 3.83
CA PHE A 131 4.42 -21.30 2.88
C PHE A 131 4.32 -21.81 1.44
N HIS A 132 5.24 -22.68 1.01
CA HIS A 132 5.22 -23.22 -0.34
C HIS A 132 3.99 -24.09 -0.62
N LYS A 133 3.56 -24.92 0.33
CA LYS A 133 2.32 -25.70 0.22
C LYS A 133 1.11 -24.80 0.08
N LEU A 134 1.00 -23.77 0.93
CA LEU A 134 -0.05 -22.75 0.84
C LEU A 134 -0.08 -22.09 -0.54
N MET A 135 1.06 -21.58 -1.02
CA MET A 135 1.16 -20.93 -2.32
C MET A 135 0.76 -21.89 -3.46
N SER A 136 1.20 -23.14 -3.40
CA SER A 136 0.87 -24.15 -4.43
C SER A 136 -0.62 -24.49 -4.50
N GLY A 137 -1.33 -24.40 -3.38
CA GLY A 137 -2.78 -24.67 -3.32
C GLY A 137 -3.63 -23.51 -3.84
N LEU A 138 -3.12 -22.27 -3.81
CA LEU A 138 -3.89 -21.05 -4.11
C LEU A 138 -3.86 -20.67 -5.60
N ASN A 139 -4.44 -21.53 -6.44
CA ASN A 139 -4.43 -21.43 -7.90
C ASN A 139 -5.17 -20.22 -8.50
N HIS A 140 -5.94 -19.48 -7.69
CA HIS A 140 -6.68 -18.30 -8.12
C HIS A 140 -6.16 -16.99 -7.51
N LEU A 141 -5.03 -17.06 -6.78
CA LEU A 141 -4.47 -15.92 -6.07
C LEU A 141 -3.96 -14.87 -7.07
N LYS A 142 -4.50 -13.65 -6.95
CA LYS A 142 -4.12 -12.49 -7.76
C LYS A 142 -3.37 -11.44 -6.95
N SER A 143 -3.58 -11.40 -5.64
CA SER A 143 -2.94 -10.45 -4.74
C SER A 143 -2.38 -11.19 -3.54
N LEU A 144 -1.10 -10.98 -3.25
CA LEU A 144 -0.44 -11.46 -2.04
C LEU A 144 0.19 -10.30 -1.30
N SER A 145 0.02 -10.27 0.01
CA SER A 145 0.74 -9.39 0.92
C SER A 145 1.43 -10.23 2.00
N ILE A 146 2.72 -10.02 2.22
CA ILE A 146 3.50 -10.65 3.29
C ILE A 146 4.09 -9.51 4.11
N GLU A 147 3.64 -9.37 5.36
CA GLU A 147 3.93 -8.22 6.21
C GLU A 147 4.31 -8.69 7.60
N PHE A 148 5.46 -8.25 8.12
CA PHE A 148 5.92 -8.57 9.49
C PHE A 148 5.92 -10.07 9.80
N SER A 149 6.09 -10.90 8.77
CA SER A 149 5.98 -12.35 8.90
C SER A 149 7.34 -12.99 9.19
N LEU A 150 7.33 -14.05 10.00
CA LEU A 150 8.52 -14.81 10.39
C LEU A 150 8.55 -16.16 9.67
N PHE A 151 9.61 -16.42 8.92
CA PHE A 151 9.83 -17.68 8.21
C PHE A 151 10.77 -18.57 9.02
N LEU A 152 10.29 -19.76 9.39
CA LEU A 152 11.16 -20.80 9.96
C LEU A 152 11.74 -21.65 8.83
N VAL A 153 13.06 -21.76 8.81
CA VAL A 153 13.80 -22.50 7.79
C VAL A 153 14.69 -23.51 8.49
N PHE A 154 14.45 -24.80 8.21
CA PHE A 154 15.26 -25.88 8.75
C PHE A 154 16.49 -26.14 7.89
N ASP A 155 17.34 -25.12 7.80
CA ASP A 155 18.62 -25.13 7.10
C ASP A 155 19.59 -24.22 7.83
N THR A 156 20.72 -24.78 8.28
CA THR A 156 21.78 -24.04 8.97
C THR A 156 22.76 -23.35 8.02
N GLY A 157 22.59 -23.51 6.70
CA GLY A 157 23.36 -22.80 5.70
C GLY A 157 22.97 -21.32 5.59
N ASP A 158 23.93 -20.49 5.16
CA ASP A 158 23.73 -19.04 4.92
C ASP A 158 23.19 -18.73 3.50
N ASN A 159 22.78 -19.75 2.75
CA ASN A 159 22.30 -19.57 1.38
C ASN A 159 20.95 -18.85 1.36
N GLU A 160 20.75 -17.89 0.44
CA GLU A 160 19.43 -17.28 0.26
C GLU A 160 18.34 -18.33 0.01
N ILE A 161 17.20 -18.18 0.69
CA ILE A 161 16.06 -19.04 0.42
C ILE A 161 15.43 -18.66 -0.92
N THR A 162 14.84 -19.63 -1.61
CA THR A 162 14.02 -19.36 -2.80
C THR A 162 12.56 -19.41 -2.41
N LEU A 163 11.79 -18.36 -2.71
CA LEU A 163 10.34 -18.38 -2.53
C LEU A 163 9.63 -18.79 -3.82
N HIS A 164 8.72 -19.76 -3.72
CA HIS A 164 7.83 -20.14 -4.79
C HIS A 164 6.48 -19.45 -4.66
N LEU A 165 6.18 -18.56 -5.60
CA LEU A 165 4.97 -17.75 -5.63
C LEU A 165 4.06 -18.16 -6.80
N PRO A 166 2.72 -18.03 -6.68
CA PRO A 166 1.81 -18.44 -7.75
C PRO A 166 1.97 -17.59 -9.02
N PRO A 167 2.03 -18.21 -10.22
CA PRO A 167 2.20 -17.46 -11.49
C PRO A 167 0.97 -16.61 -11.85
N THR A 168 -0.15 -16.80 -11.15
CA THR A 168 -1.39 -16.02 -11.31
C THR A 168 -1.34 -14.66 -10.62
N LEU A 169 -0.32 -14.38 -9.81
CA LEU A 169 -0.19 -13.11 -9.09
C LEU A 169 -0.13 -11.92 -10.05
N VAL A 170 -0.94 -10.92 -9.73
CA VAL A 170 -1.00 -9.61 -10.41
C VAL A 170 -0.42 -8.53 -9.52
N SER A 171 -0.57 -8.66 -8.21
CA SER A 171 -0.08 -7.73 -7.19
C SER A 171 0.67 -8.47 -6.10
N LEU A 172 1.83 -7.95 -5.73
CA LEU A 172 2.65 -8.44 -4.61
C LEU A 172 3.05 -7.28 -3.73
N LYS A 173 2.83 -7.43 -2.41
CA LYS A 173 3.34 -6.53 -1.38
C LYS A 173 4.22 -7.33 -0.43
N ILE A 174 5.42 -6.83 -0.16
CA ILE A 174 6.35 -7.36 0.84
C ILE A 174 6.73 -6.21 1.78
N SER A 175 6.45 -6.36 3.07
CA SER A 175 6.85 -5.41 4.10
C SER A 175 7.55 -6.15 5.21
N TYR A 176 8.74 -5.69 5.60
CA TYR A 176 9.56 -6.17 6.74
C TYR A 176 9.27 -7.62 7.17
N GLY A 177 10.11 -8.57 6.80
CA GLY A 177 10.00 -9.96 7.29
C GLY A 177 11.25 -10.38 8.02
N GLU A 178 11.13 -11.46 8.78
CA GLU A 178 12.27 -12.11 9.42
C GLU A 178 12.38 -13.57 8.97
N VAL A 179 13.59 -14.09 9.02
CA VAL A 179 13.89 -15.51 8.83
C VAL A 179 14.66 -16.03 10.03
N MET A 180 14.23 -17.18 10.52
CA MET A 180 14.87 -17.94 11.59
C MET A 180 15.39 -19.25 11.02
N ARG A 181 16.71 -19.43 11.08
CA ARG A 181 17.39 -20.64 10.61
C ARG A 181 17.69 -21.55 11.79
N LEU A 182 17.22 -22.80 11.70
CA LEU A 182 17.23 -23.74 12.82
C LEU A 182 17.63 -25.14 12.37
N GLU A 183 18.24 -25.90 13.27
CA GLU A 183 18.33 -27.35 13.10
C GLU A 183 16.96 -27.98 13.36
N PHE A 184 16.53 -28.88 12.48
CA PHE A 184 15.29 -29.61 12.68
C PHE A 184 15.42 -30.61 13.84
N ASN A 185 14.58 -30.42 14.86
CA ASN A 185 14.37 -31.35 15.95
C ASN A 185 12.94 -31.96 15.87
N PRO A 186 12.82 -33.27 15.59
CA PRO A 186 11.54 -33.97 15.55
C PRO A 186 10.94 -34.24 16.93
N SER A 187 11.40 -33.58 18.00
CA SER A 187 10.73 -33.59 19.31
C SER A 187 10.06 -32.25 19.61
N PHE A 188 10.35 -31.21 18.82
CA PHE A 188 9.83 -29.86 19.03
C PHE A 188 8.51 -29.66 18.26
N SER A 189 7.57 -29.02 18.94
CA SER A 189 6.43 -28.37 18.32
C SER A 189 6.80 -27.03 17.70
N PHE A 190 5.91 -26.50 16.85
CA PHE A 190 6.13 -25.18 16.25
C PHE A 190 6.36 -24.11 17.33
N ASP A 191 5.54 -24.13 18.39
CA ASP A 191 5.68 -23.26 19.55
C ASP A 191 7.01 -23.44 20.28
N ASP A 192 7.52 -24.66 20.39
CA ASP A 192 8.82 -24.90 21.00
C ASP A 192 9.92 -24.13 20.25
N TYR A 193 9.87 -24.07 18.91
CA TYR A 193 10.81 -23.23 18.14
C TYR A 193 10.63 -21.75 18.41
N LEU A 194 9.38 -21.26 18.51
CA LEU A 194 9.10 -19.86 18.80
C LEU A 194 9.51 -19.44 20.22
N ILE A 195 9.33 -20.32 21.21
CA ILE A 195 9.65 -20.08 22.62
C ILE A 195 11.14 -20.22 22.91
N HIS A 196 11.80 -21.23 22.32
CA HIS A 196 13.20 -21.52 22.61
C HIS A 196 14.20 -20.65 21.82
N CYS A 197 13.76 -19.93 20.79
CA CYS A 197 14.63 -19.07 20.00
C CYS A 197 14.46 -17.61 20.40
N SER A 198 15.50 -17.01 20.98
CA SER A 198 15.52 -15.57 21.25
C SER A 198 15.46 -14.77 19.95
N TYR A 199 14.87 -13.57 19.98
CA TYR A 199 14.93 -12.56 18.90
C TYR A 199 16.34 -12.34 18.33
N ASN A 200 17.40 -12.66 19.09
CA ASN A 200 18.79 -12.56 18.62
C ASN A 200 19.17 -13.60 17.54
N ASN A 201 18.33 -14.61 17.27
CA ASN A 201 18.58 -15.66 16.27
C ASN A 201 17.80 -15.44 14.97
N THR A 202 17.10 -14.31 14.81
CA THR A 202 16.45 -13.95 13.55
C THR A 202 17.32 -13.00 12.74
N SER A 203 17.13 -13.04 11.43
CA SER A 203 17.72 -12.09 10.49
C SER A 203 16.64 -11.54 9.57
N SER A 204 16.92 -10.44 8.88
CA SER A 204 15.99 -9.92 7.88
C SER A 204 15.71 -10.97 6.81
N LEU A 205 14.45 -11.13 6.44
CA LEU A 205 14.01 -12.06 5.41
C LEU A 205 14.58 -11.62 4.04
N ASN A 206 15.67 -12.25 3.60
CA ASN A 206 16.21 -12.14 2.25
C ASN A 206 15.94 -13.43 1.49
N PHE A 207 15.48 -13.31 0.25
CA PHE A 207 15.15 -14.44 -0.61
C PHE A 207 15.35 -14.13 -2.09
N ASN A 208 15.39 -15.19 -2.89
CA ASN A 208 15.42 -15.12 -4.34
C ASN A 208 14.06 -15.54 -4.92
N ILE A 209 13.70 -14.93 -6.04
CA ILE A 209 12.59 -15.33 -6.90
C ILE A 209 13.15 -15.71 -8.27
N GLN A 210 12.73 -16.86 -8.78
CA GLN A 210 13.12 -17.29 -10.12
C GLN A 210 12.68 -16.24 -11.17
N ARG A 211 13.63 -15.79 -11.99
CA ARG A 211 13.38 -14.85 -13.08
C ARG A 211 12.23 -15.32 -13.97
N GLY A 212 11.29 -14.42 -14.26
CA GLY A 212 10.14 -14.70 -15.12
C GLY A 212 9.08 -15.64 -14.52
N SER A 213 9.21 -16.05 -13.25
CA SER A 213 8.23 -16.93 -12.58
C SER A 213 6.88 -16.26 -12.31
N LEU A 214 6.81 -14.93 -12.38
CA LEU A 214 5.60 -14.14 -12.15
C LEU A 214 5.13 -13.41 -13.42
N PRO A 215 4.71 -14.13 -14.47
CA PRO A 215 4.43 -13.55 -15.79
C PRO A 215 3.23 -12.60 -15.85
N ASN A 216 2.45 -12.51 -14.78
CA ASN A 216 1.25 -11.67 -14.67
C ASN A 216 1.41 -10.51 -13.68
N LEU A 217 2.53 -10.42 -12.97
CA LEU A 217 2.75 -9.40 -11.95
C LEU A 217 2.87 -8.03 -12.62
N LYS A 218 2.00 -7.11 -12.21
CA LYS A 218 1.93 -5.72 -12.70
C LYS A 218 2.22 -4.70 -11.61
N ILE A 219 1.97 -5.07 -10.34
CA ILE A 219 2.07 -4.20 -9.19
C ILE A 219 3.00 -4.85 -8.17
N LEU A 220 4.08 -4.16 -7.82
CA LEU A 220 5.04 -4.58 -6.80
C LEU A 220 5.18 -3.47 -5.76
N GLN A 221 5.01 -3.81 -4.49
CA GLN A 221 5.21 -2.92 -3.35
C GLN A 221 6.21 -3.55 -2.40
N ILE A 222 7.29 -2.82 -2.09
CA ILE A 222 8.38 -3.28 -1.22
C ILE A 222 8.57 -2.21 -0.14
N GLU A 223 8.28 -2.58 1.10
CA GLU A 223 8.49 -1.76 2.29
C GLU A 223 9.49 -2.48 3.21
N ASN A 224 10.77 -2.48 2.81
CA ASN A 224 11.84 -3.04 3.62
C ASN A 224 13.05 -2.10 3.58
N ASN A 225 13.77 -2.01 4.69
CA ASN A 225 14.95 -1.16 4.79
C ASN A 225 16.18 -2.06 4.84
N GLY A 226 17.25 -1.65 4.16
CA GLY A 226 18.57 -2.20 4.40
C GLY A 226 19.28 -2.64 3.12
N PRO A 227 20.60 -2.38 3.01
CA PRO A 227 21.39 -2.77 1.83
C PRO A 227 21.45 -4.28 1.63
N GLY A 228 21.17 -5.09 2.66
CA GLY A 228 21.10 -6.55 2.57
C GLY A 228 19.90 -7.08 1.78
N PHE A 229 18.87 -6.27 1.52
CA PHE A 229 17.66 -6.69 0.79
C PHE A 229 17.74 -6.38 -0.73
N ILE A 230 18.85 -5.82 -1.20
CA ILE A 230 19.00 -5.41 -2.61
C ILE A 230 18.87 -6.60 -3.57
N GLU A 231 19.48 -7.74 -3.25
CA GLU A 231 19.42 -8.93 -4.12
C GLU A 231 17.98 -9.47 -4.23
N THR A 232 17.25 -9.49 -3.13
CA THR A 232 15.82 -9.84 -3.10
C THR A 232 14.99 -8.85 -3.92
N HIS A 233 15.19 -7.55 -3.72
CA HIS A 233 14.52 -6.50 -4.48
C HIS A 233 14.73 -6.68 -5.99
N ASP A 234 15.97 -6.94 -6.40
CA ASP A 234 16.34 -7.15 -7.79
C ASP A 234 15.64 -8.40 -8.35
N SER A 235 15.70 -9.53 -7.64
CA SER A 235 15.03 -10.77 -8.06
C SER A 235 13.51 -10.60 -8.24
N LEU A 236 12.86 -9.81 -7.38
CA LEU A 236 11.44 -9.48 -7.47
C LEU A 236 11.11 -8.64 -8.71
N ILE A 237 11.97 -7.68 -9.06
CA ILE A 237 11.82 -6.90 -10.30
C ILE A 237 11.98 -7.81 -11.53
N TYR A 238 12.98 -8.71 -11.51
CA TYR A 238 13.22 -9.66 -12.60
C TYR A 238 12.17 -10.78 -12.70
N ALA A 239 11.31 -10.95 -11.68
CA ALA A 239 10.27 -11.96 -11.69
C ALA A 239 9.22 -11.70 -12.78
N SER A 240 9.07 -10.47 -13.27
CA SER A 240 8.08 -10.10 -14.28
C SER A 240 8.57 -9.09 -15.30
N ASN A 241 8.30 -9.37 -16.57
CA ASN A 241 8.50 -8.41 -17.68
C ASN A 241 7.27 -7.51 -17.93
N LYS A 242 6.23 -7.58 -17.08
CA LYS A 242 4.98 -6.79 -17.21
C LYS A 242 4.77 -5.79 -16.08
N LEU A 243 5.82 -5.54 -15.29
CA LEU A 243 5.73 -4.61 -14.17
C LEU A 243 5.41 -3.20 -14.68
N ALA A 244 4.31 -2.64 -14.18
CA ALA A 244 3.81 -1.32 -14.55
C ALA A 244 3.83 -0.34 -13.37
N ASN A 245 3.67 -0.87 -12.14
CA ASN A 245 3.62 -0.10 -10.93
C ASN A 245 4.64 -0.64 -9.91
N LEU A 246 5.57 0.20 -9.48
CA LEU A 246 6.54 -0.11 -8.44
C LEU A 246 6.43 0.91 -7.30
N SER A 247 6.34 0.41 -6.06
CA SER A 247 6.54 1.21 -4.86
C SER A 247 7.69 0.59 -4.08
N THR A 248 8.77 1.33 -3.85
CA THR A 248 9.97 0.80 -3.18
C THR A 248 10.70 1.88 -2.40
N LYS A 249 11.65 1.46 -1.56
CA LYS A 249 12.56 2.36 -0.86
C LYS A 249 13.67 2.85 -1.79
N PHE A 250 14.08 4.09 -1.60
CA PHE A 250 15.11 4.68 -2.45
C PHE A 250 16.46 3.96 -2.32
N SER A 251 16.85 3.52 -1.12
CA SER A 251 18.08 2.75 -0.89
C SER A 251 18.18 1.42 -1.62
N LEU A 252 17.06 0.86 -2.10
CA LEU A 252 17.04 -0.44 -2.79
C LEU A 252 17.30 -0.32 -4.30
N ILE A 253 17.27 0.89 -4.86
CA ILE A 253 17.43 1.11 -6.29
C ILE A 253 18.90 1.12 -6.69
N ASN A 254 19.25 0.35 -7.72
CA ASN A 254 20.61 0.23 -8.26
C ASN A 254 20.63 0.17 -9.81
N ASP A 255 21.83 0.16 -10.42
CA ASP A 255 22.03 0.10 -11.89
C ASP A 255 21.34 -1.08 -12.57
N LEU A 256 21.41 -2.26 -11.95
CA LEU A 256 20.93 -3.50 -12.55
C LEU A 256 19.40 -3.46 -12.72
N THR A 257 18.69 -2.82 -11.78
CA THR A 257 17.23 -2.75 -11.80
C THR A 257 16.66 -1.94 -12.96
N PHE A 258 17.33 -0.86 -13.38
CA PHE A 258 16.72 0.16 -14.23
C PHE A 258 16.35 -0.27 -15.64
N ILE A 259 17.02 -1.29 -16.18
CA ILE A 259 16.68 -1.84 -17.49
C ILE A 259 15.25 -2.41 -17.49
N ASN A 260 14.81 -2.98 -16.36
CA ASN A 260 13.50 -3.62 -16.22
C ASN A 260 12.43 -2.65 -15.73
N LEU A 261 12.80 -1.42 -15.38
CA LEU A 261 11.86 -0.38 -14.97
C LEU A 261 11.38 0.48 -16.14
N GLN A 262 11.90 0.28 -17.35
CA GLN A 262 11.55 1.09 -18.52
C GLN A 262 10.06 1.02 -18.91
N SER A 263 9.35 -0.05 -18.54
CA SER A 263 7.91 -0.20 -18.78
C SER A 263 7.02 0.41 -17.69
N LEU A 264 7.60 0.93 -16.60
CA LEU A 264 6.80 1.49 -15.51
C LEU A 264 5.98 2.69 -15.98
N THR A 265 4.70 2.66 -15.62
CA THR A 265 3.79 3.81 -15.72
C THR A 265 3.66 4.54 -14.39
N LYS A 266 3.94 3.86 -13.27
CA LYS A 266 3.88 4.42 -11.92
C LYS A 266 5.08 3.99 -11.09
N LEU A 267 5.71 4.96 -10.43
CA LEU A 267 6.82 4.76 -9.51
C LEU A 267 6.58 5.57 -8.24
N THR A 268 6.61 4.90 -7.11
CA THR A 268 6.61 5.51 -5.78
C THR A 268 7.92 5.19 -5.09
N LEU A 269 8.68 6.23 -4.73
CA LEU A 269 9.92 6.13 -3.99
C LEU A 269 9.71 6.63 -2.58
N THR A 270 9.89 5.76 -1.60
CA THR A 270 9.84 6.16 -0.20
C THR A 270 11.26 6.41 0.29
N THR A 271 11.48 7.55 0.95
CA THR A 271 12.81 7.90 1.48
C THR A 271 13.12 7.07 2.72
N ASP A 272 14.41 6.90 2.94
CA ASP A 272 14.96 6.37 4.19
C ASP A 272 15.14 7.50 5.20
N TYR A 273 15.39 7.14 6.46
CA TYR A 273 15.81 8.12 7.47
C TYR A 273 17.22 8.67 7.19
N GLU A 274 18.05 7.92 6.44
CA GLU A 274 19.42 8.29 6.09
C GLU A 274 19.72 8.02 4.61
N PHE A 275 20.41 8.95 3.93
CA PHE A 275 20.87 8.75 2.55
C PHE A 275 22.14 7.89 2.53
N SER A 276 22.07 6.73 1.88
CA SER A 276 23.24 5.90 1.61
C SER A 276 24.28 6.64 0.76
N GLN A 277 25.57 6.50 1.11
CA GLN A 277 26.68 7.08 0.35
C GLN A 277 26.70 6.64 -1.13
N ARG A 278 26.21 5.43 -1.41
CA ARG A 278 26.14 4.89 -2.78
C ARG A 278 25.30 5.76 -3.73
N LEU A 279 24.38 6.54 -3.19
CA LEU A 279 23.46 7.37 -3.96
C LEU A 279 24.12 8.66 -4.47
N PHE A 280 25.24 9.09 -3.87
CA PHE A 280 25.96 10.29 -4.30
C PHE A 280 26.73 10.11 -5.61
N ASP A 281 27.11 8.87 -5.93
CA ASP A 281 27.89 8.54 -7.13
C ASP A 281 27.00 8.05 -8.29
N TYR A 282 25.71 7.86 -8.01
CA TYR A 282 24.78 7.24 -8.92
C TYR A 282 24.13 8.22 -9.89
N THR A 283 23.97 7.82 -11.16
CA THR A 283 23.23 8.58 -12.18
C THR A 283 21.98 7.80 -12.58
N PHE A 284 20.82 8.33 -12.21
CA PHE A 284 19.55 7.68 -12.51
C PHE A 284 19.12 7.91 -13.98
N PRO A 285 18.75 6.84 -14.72
CA PRO A 285 18.20 6.99 -16.05
C PRO A 285 16.76 7.53 -15.99
N ILE A 286 16.37 8.23 -17.05
CA ILE A 286 15.01 8.77 -17.19
C ILE A 286 14.05 7.67 -17.63
N LEU A 287 12.95 7.48 -16.91
CA LEU A 287 11.89 6.54 -17.25
C LEU A 287 10.86 7.22 -18.16
N LYS A 288 11.03 7.06 -19.49
CA LYS A 288 10.21 7.78 -20.49
C LYS A 288 8.72 7.43 -20.48
N ASN A 289 8.35 6.24 -20.01
CA ASN A 289 6.95 5.78 -19.96
C ASN A 289 6.25 6.14 -18.65
N LEU A 290 6.98 6.74 -17.70
CA LEU A 290 6.45 7.06 -16.38
C LEU A 290 5.44 8.19 -16.49
N LYS A 291 4.20 7.92 -16.05
CA LYS A 291 3.11 8.90 -15.99
C LYS A 291 2.91 9.43 -14.59
N GLU A 292 3.04 8.55 -13.60
CA GLU A 292 2.90 8.88 -12.19
C GLU A 292 4.23 8.72 -11.48
N PHE A 293 4.72 9.79 -10.88
CA PHE A 293 5.89 9.76 -10.04
C PHE A 293 5.57 10.30 -8.66
N SER A 294 5.87 9.51 -7.63
CA SER A 294 5.69 9.94 -6.27
C SER A 294 6.98 9.74 -5.49
N ILE A 295 7.36 10.76 -4.73
CA ILE A 295 8.33 10.65 -3.67
C ILE A 295 7.53 10.77 -2.37
N MET A 296 7.77 9.88 -1.41
CA MET A 296 7.12 9.88 -0.09
C MET A 296 8.23 9.80 0.96
N GLY A 297 8.09 10.44 2.12
CA GLY A 297 9.23 10.48 3.04
C GLY A 297 9.06 11.37 4.26
N GLY A 298 9.76 11.03 5.33
CA GLY A 298 9.68 11.65 6.65
C GLY A 298 10.41 12.99 6.78
N SER A 299 10.03 13.73 7.83
CA SER A 299 10.31 15.12 8.19
C SER A 299 11.77 15.57 8.37
N ASN A 300 12.78 14.77 8.00
CA ASN A 300 14.18 15.05 8.34
C ASN A 300 15.05 15.58 7.22
N PHE A 301 14.45 16.02 6.12
CA PHE A 301 15.23 16.73 5.11
C PHE A 301 15.76 18.10 5.56
N ASN A 302 15.25 18.61 6.69
CA ASN A 302 15.49 19.95 7.22
C ASN A 302 16.95 20.20 7.66
N ASN A 303 17.83 19.18 7.65
CA ASN A 303 19.21 19.29 8.17
C ASN A 303 20.32 19.05 7.12
N TYR A 304 20.02 19.06 5.83
CA TYR A 304 20.92 18.49 4.83
C TYR A 304 21.74 19.50 3.99
N LYS A 305 22.98 19.09 3.69
CA LYS A 305 24.02 19.82 2.93
C LYS A 305 23.71 19.86 1.43
N GLU A 306 24.42 20.73 0.68
CA GLU A 306 24.31 20.88 -0.80
C GLU A 306 24.39 19.55 -1.58
N SER A 307 25.12 18.57 -1.07
CA SER A 307 25.27 17.25 -1.69
C SER A 307 23.95 16.46 -1.76
N ILE A 308 22.99 16.69 -0.86
CA ILE A 308 21.69 16.01 -0.86
C ILE A 308 20.72 16.66 -1.84
N CYS A 309 20.79 17.98 -2.05
CA CYS A 309 20.05 18.64 -3.12
C CYS A 309 20.36 18.01 -4.49
N LYS A 310 21.65 17.77 -4.76
CA LYS A 310 22.10 17.11 -6.00
C LYS A 310 21.55 15.68 -6.14
N ILE A 311 21.40 14.94 -5.03
CA ILE A 311 20.74 13.62 -5.07
C ILE A 311 19.27 13.78 -5.45
N ILE A 312 18.56 14.69 -4.79
CA ILE A 312 17.13 14.90 -5.03
C ILE A 312 16.87 15.31 -6.49
N GLU A 313 17.67 16.21 -7.05
CA GLU A 313 17.60 16.56 -8.48
C GLU A 313 17.76 15.34 -9.39
N ARG A 314 18.73 14.47 -9.10
CA ARG A 314 18.93 13.24 -9.87
C ARG A 314 17.75 12.26 -9.73
N ILE A 315 17.13 12.18 -8.55
CA ILE A 315 15.91 11.39 -8.31
C ILE A 315 14.75 11.96 -9.14
N LEU A 316 14.55 13.27 -9.08
CA LEU A 316 13.50 13.96 -9.81
C LEU A 316 13.63 13.72 -11.32
N ASN A 317 14.86 13.70 -11.83
CA ASN A 317 15.14 13.42 -13.23
C ASN A 317 14.65 12.03 -13.69
N ILE A 318 14.49 11.04 -12.80
CA ILE A 318 13.89 9.73 -13.13
C ILE A 318 12.52 9.92 -13.80
N GLY A 319 11.71 10.80 -13.21
CA GLY A 319 10.33 11.05 -13.60
C GLY A 319 10.12 12.29 -14.45
N LYS A 320 11.15 12.81 -15.13
CA LYS A 320 11.10 14.08 -15.89
C LYS A 320 9.87 14.24 -16.80
N TYR A 321 9.35 13.15 -17.35
CA TYR A 321 8.20 13.15 -18.28
C TYR A 321 6.86 12.83 -17.61
N ALA A 322 6.82 12.69 -16.28
CA ALA A 322 5.61 12.38 -15.55
C ALA A 322 4.54 13.46 -15.73
N GLU A 323 3.29 13.00 -15.80
CA GLU A 323 2.11 13.85 -15.87
C GLU A 323 1.61 14.19 -14.46
N TRP A 324 1.82 13.29 -13.50
CA TRP A 324 1.41 13.43 -12.11
C TRP A 324 2.62 13.30 -11.18
N LEU A 325 2.87 14.34 -10.39
CA LEU A 325 3.93 14.37 -9.39
C LEU A 325 3.34 14.50 -7.99
N THR A 326 3.67 13.57 -7.11
CA THR A 326 3.45 13.72 -5.66
C THR A 326 4.80 13.88 -4.98
N PHE A 327 5.00 15.01 -4.31
CA PHE A 327 6.26 15.36 -3.68
C PHE A 327 6.01 15.85 -2.25
N PRO A 328 6.76 15.36 -1.24
CA PRO A 328 6.70 15.96 0.07
C PRO A 328 7.35 17.35 -0.04
N TYR A 329 6.63 18.40 0.35
CA TYR A 329 7.22 19.72 0.36
C TYR A 329 8.18 19.78 1.53
N ILE A 330 9.43 19.63 1.17
CA ILE A 330 10.51 19.69 2.12
C ILE A 330 10.98 21.13 2.16
N GLN A 331 11.18 21.62 3.37
CA GLN A 331 11.98 22.80 3.66
C GLN A 331 13.46 22.50 3.31
N ILE A 332 13.75 22.39 2.01
CA ILE A 332 15.12 22.43 1.54
C ILE A 332 15.37 23.92 1.39
N ASP A 333 16.00 24.56 2.37
CA ASP A 333 16.34 26.00 2.34
C ASP A 333 17.12 26.43 1.06
N LYS A 334 17.50 25.48 0.21
CA LYS A 334 18.32 25.63 -0.99
C LYS A 334 17.71 25.07 -2.29
N LEU A 335 16.54 24.42 -2.28
CA LEU A 335 15.92 23.89 -3.50
C LEU A 335 14.57 24.58 -3.69
N SER A 336 14.46 25.43 -4.71
CA SER A 336 13.20 26.10 -5.03
C SER A 336 12.23 25.08 -5.60
N ILE A 337 10.99 25.08 -5.11
CA ILE A 337 9.92 24.23 -5.64
C ILE A 337 9.66 24.57 -7.12
N GLU A 338 9.83 25.82 -7.51
CA GLU A 338 9.75 26.27 -8.89
C GLU A 338 10.83 25.64 -9.77
N GLU A 339 12.08 25.58 -9.31
CA GLU A 339 13.17 24.91 -10.03
C GLU A 339 12.88 23.41 -10.21
N VAL A 340 12.35 22.76 -9.16
CA VAL A 340 11.91 21.36 -9.24
C VAL A 340 10.83 21.19 -10.28
N ILE A 341 9.77 21.99 -10.21
CA ILE A 341 8.61 21.85 -11.08
C ILE A 341 8.96 22.16 -12.54
N GLN A 342 9.80 23.16 -12.81
CA GLN A 342 10.25 23.51 -14.16
C GLN A 342 11.00 22.37 -14.86
N SER A 343 11.53 21.40 -14.10
CA SER A 343 12.14 20.21 -14.67
C SER A 343 11.13 19.23 -15.30
N PHE A 344 9.84 19.30 -14.94
CA PHE A 344 8.78 18.41 -15.41
C PHE A 344 7.95 19.04 -16.53
N THR A 345 8.38 18.85 -17.78
CA THR A 345 7.76 19.52 -18.96
C THR A 345 6.33 19.07 -19.27
N ASN A 346 5.91 17.91 -18.76
CA ASN A 346 4.60 17.31 -19.05
C ASN A 346 3.63 17.39 -17.87
N LEU A 347 4.01 18.09 -16.79
CA LEU A 347 3.29 18.01 -15.53
C LEU A 347 1.89 18.62 -15.64
N LYS A 348 0.86 17.82 -15.35
CA LYS A 348 -0.55 18.21 -15.34
C LYS A 348 -1.12 18.30 -13.93
N GLU A 349 -0.64 17.44 -13.02
CA GLU A 349 -1.07 17.42 -11.63
C GLU A 349 0.13 17.44 -10.69
N LEU A 350 0.09 18.33 -9.71
CA LEU A 350 1.08 18.45 -8.66
C LEU A 350 0.41 18.25 -7.30
N SER A 351 0.91 17.29 -6.52
CA SER A 351 0.49 17.07 -5.14
C SER A 351 1.65 17.35 -4.19
N LEU A 352 1.48 18.33 -3.31
CA LEU A 352 2.45 18.73 -2.29
C LEU A 352 1.98 18.25 -0.92
N VAL A 353 2.86 17.60 -0.14
CA VAL A 353 2.52 16.99 1.16
C VAL A 353 3.35 17.58 2.30
N ASN A 354 2.72 17.91 3.44
CA ASN A 354 3.35 18.34 4.70
C ASN A 354 4.26 19.56 4.56
N VAL A 355 3.64 20.70 4.32
CA VAL A 355 4.32 21.90 3.86
C VAL A 355 4.40 22.90 5.03
N ASN A 356 5.51 22.87 5.79
CA ASN A 356 5.59 23.55 7.10
C ASN A 356 6.10 25.00 7.05
N ASP A 357 6.90 25.39 6.05
CA ASP A 357 7.41 26.75 5.87
C ASP A 357 7.45 27.08 4.37
N VAL A 358 6.39 27.70 3.85
CA VAL A 358 6.38 28.22 2.48
C VAL A 358 6.58 29.70 2.55
N VAL A 359 7.75 30.15 2.12
CA VAL A 359 7.86 31.47 1.52
C VAL A 359 7.08 31.38 0.21
N ALA A 360 5.80 31.74 0.26
CA ALA A 360 4.77 31.80 -0.80
C ALA A 360 5.03 30.94 -2.06
N LEU A 361 4.28 29.84 -2.20
CA LEU A 361 4.08 29.16 -3.50
C LEU A 361 3.40 30.18 -4.42
N ASP A 362 4.16 30.83 -5.29
CA ASP A 362 3.63 31.81 -6.24
C ASP A 362 3.03 31.08 -7.45
N PRO A 363 1.69 31.04 -7.58
CA PRO A 363 1.02 30.34 -8.68
C PRO A 363 1.40 30.87 -10.07
N ILE A 364 1.93 32.09 -10.17
CA ILE A 364 2.42 32.68 -11.42
C ILE A 364 3.66 31.95 -11.95
N LYS A 365 4.44 31.33 -11.05
CA LYS A 365 5.68 30.63 -11.40
C LYS A 365 5.48 29.15 -11.70
N LEU A 366 4.25 28.64 -11.52
CA LEU A 366 3.90 27.28 -11.93
C LEU A 366 3.91 27.19 -13.46
N PRO A 367 4.41 26.09 -14.06
CA PRO A 367 4.29 25.87 -15.49
C PRO A 367 2.84 25.93 -15.95
N ASN A 368 2.63 26.53 -17.12
CA ASN A 368 1.31 26.60 -17.77
C ASN A 368 0.73 25.21 -18.10
N THR A 369 1.46 24.11 -17.92
CA THR A 369 0.91 22.75 -18.15
C THR A 369 0.09 22.23 -16.95
N ILE A 370 0.24 22.82 -15.76
CA ILE A 370 -0.41 22.34 -14.54
C ILE A 370 -1.89 22.75 -14.53
N LYS A 371 -2.75 21.73 -14.45
CA LYS A 371 -4.22 21.87 -14.36
C LYS A 371 -4.75 21.64 -12.96
N THR A 372 -4.05 20.84 -12.15
CA THR A 372 -4.50 20.46 -10.81
C THR A 372 -3.37 20.61 -9.79
N LEU A 373 -3.68 21.29 -8.69
CA LEU A 373 -2.79 21.46 -7.55
C LEU A 373 -3.46 20.86 -6.30
N ASN A 374 -2.84 19.85 -5.71
CA ASN A 374 -3.29 19.26 -4.45
C ASN A 374 -2.31 19.66 -3.33
N LEU A 375 -2.84 20.24 -2.25
CA LEU A 375 -2.08 20.69 -1.09
C LEU A 375 -2.55 19.86 0.11
N ILE A 376 -1.69 18.96 0.58
CA ILE A 376 -1.99 18.00 1.65
C ILE A 376 -1.27 18.43 2.92
N ASN A 377 -2.02 18.62 4.02
CA ASN A 377 -1.51 19.17 5.30
C ASN A 377 -0.80 20.52 5.09
N PHE A 378 -1.50 21.46 4.46
CA PHE A 378 -1.00 22.78 4.11
C PHE A 378 -1.74 23.87 4.89
N ASN A 379 -1.04 24.86 5.45
CA ASN A 379 -1.67 26.02 6.09
C ASN A 379 -2.13 27.04 5.04
N PRO A 380 -3.45 27.25 4.85
CA PRO A 380 -4.01 27.99 3.72
C PRO A 380 -3.61 29.47 3.72
N LYS A 381 -3.21 30.03 4.87
CA LYS A 381 -2.71 31.41 5.02
C LYS A 381 -1.48 31.73 4.17
N PHE A 382 -0.72 30.70 3.76
CA PHE A 382 0.51 30.87 3.00
C PHE A 382 0.32 30.82 1.48
N ILE A 383 -0.89 30.57 0.99
CA ILE A 383 -1.16 30.61 -0.44
C ILE A 383 -1.54 32.05 -0.79
N GLU A 384 -0.75 32.72 -1.62
CA GLU A 384 -1.16 33.99 -2.23
C GLU A 384 -2.23 33.72 -3.31
N LEU A 385 -3.44 33.39 -2.87
CA LEU A 385 -4.54 32.94 -3.75
C LEU A 385 -4.96 34.02 -4.75
N ASN A 386 -4.66 35.29 -4.45
CA ASN A 386 -4.86 36.39 -5.38
C ASN A 386 -4.07 36.22 -6.69
N ASN A 387 -2.92 35.54 -6.64
CA ASN A 387 -2.06 35.31 -7.81
C ASN A 387 -2.55 34.14 -8.68
N ILE A 388 -3.47 33.29 -8.19
CA ILE A 388 -4.06 32.19 -8.98
C ILE A 388 -4.77 32.71 -10.23
N LYS A 389 -5.35 33.91 -10.18
CA LYS A 389 -6.02 34.56 -11.32
C LYS A 389 -5.12 34.67 -12.56
N HIS A 390 -3.80 34.66 -12.37
CA HIS A 390 -2.82 34.78 -13.43
C HIS A 390 -2.37 33.43 -14.00
N SER A 391 -2.71 32.30 -13.36
CA SER A 391 -2.49 30.97 -13.94
C SER A 391 -3.65 30.63 -14.90
N SER A 392 -3.38 30.75 -16.20
CA SER A 392 -4.41 30.60 -17.23
C SER A 392 -4.97 29.17 -17.35
N GLU A 393 -4.14 28.16 -17.08
CA GLU A 393 -4.43 26.74 -17.33
C GLU A 393 -4.80 25.96 -16.05
N LEU A 394 -4.64 26.55 -14.86
CA LEU A 394 -5.04 25.90 -13.61
C LEU A 394 -6.57 25.84 -13.51
N GLU A 395 -7.09 24.62 -13.32
CA GLU A 395 -8.53 24.32 -13.29
C GLU A 395 -9.00 23.94 -11.88
N VAL A 396 -8.14 23.27 -11.10
CA VAL A 396 -8.51 22.69 -9.79
C VAL A 396 -7.44 22.94 -8.74
N ILE A 397 -7.87 23.36 -7.55
CA ILE A 397 -7.06 23.35 -6.34
C ILE A 397 -7.77 22.52 -5.28
N SER A 398 -7.11 21.50 -4.76
CA SER A 398 -7.61 20.70 -3.64
C SER A 398 -6.74 20.94 -2.42
N ILE A 399 -7.35 21.25 -1.28
CA ILE A 399 -6.67 21.30 0.02
C ILE A 399 -7.25 20.17 0.86
N GLY A 400 -6.40 19.28 1.36
CA GLY A 400 -6.82 18.15 2.19
C GLY A 400 -5.95 18.05 3.44
N TYR A 401 -6.57 17.85 4.60
CA TYR A 401 -5.86 17.52 5.82
C TYR A 401 -6.01 16.02 6.11
N LYS A 402 -4.90 15.36 6.45
CA LYS A 402 -4.96 14.03 7.04
C LYS A 402 -5.55 14.16 8.44
N GLU A 403 -6.51 13.30 8.76
CA GLU A 403 -7.03 13.14 10.12
C GLU A 403 -5.95 12.54 11.03
N GLU A 404 -4.97 13.36 11.43
CA GLU A 404 -4.08 13.03 12.54
C GLU A 404 -4.71 13.60 13.81
N LYS A 405 -4.70 12.80 14.90
CA LYS A 405 -5.35 13.14 16.19
C LYS A 405 -4.98 14.51 16.78
N ASN A 406 -3.91 15.14 16.29
CA ASN A 406 -3.34 16.38 16.83
C ASN A 406 -3.38 17.58 15.85
N ASN A 407 -3.87 17.43 14.61
CA ASN A 407 -3.90 18.53 13.65
C ASN A 407 -5.29 19.20 13.62
N TYR A 408 -5.52 20.12 14.56
CA TYR A 408 -6.66 21.03 14.53
C TYR A 408 -6.24 22.32 13.82
N PHE A 409 -6.24 22.30 12.49
CA PHE A 409 -6.18 23.57 11.75
C PHE A 409 -7.58 24.16 11.72
N GLU A 410 -7.81 25.24 12.46
CA GLU A 410 -9.00 26.08 12.25
C GLU A 410 -8.87 26.74 10.87
N PHE A 411 -9.72 26.30 9.95
CA PHE A 411 -9.80 26.83 8.59
C PHE A 411 -10.67 28.09 8.57
N ASP A 412 -10.10 29.25 8.19
CA ASP A 412 -10.91 30.46 7.93
C ASP A 412 -11.35 30.49 6.46
N GLU A 413 -12.65 30.27 6.27
CA GLU A 413 -13.31 30.24 4.96
C GLU A 413 -13.25 31.57 4.21
N ASN A 414 -13.10 32.68 4.94
CA ASN A 414 -13.03 34.01 4.33
C ASN A 414 -11.69 34.26 3.63
N GLU A 415 -10.66 33.44 3.90
CA GLU A 415 -9.32 33.64 3.35
C GLU A 415 -9.14 33.00 1.96
N LEU A 416 -9.94 31.98 1.59
CA LEU A 416 -9.59 31.16 0.43
C LEU A 416 -10.05 31.72 -0.94
N VAL A 417 -11.24 32.34 -1.05
CA VAL A 417 -11.78 32.71 -2.39
C VAL A 417 -12.73 33.90 -2.36
N LYS A 418 -12.68 34.76 -1.34
CA LYS A 418 -13.72 35.79 -1.14
C LYS A 418 -13.93 36.73 -2.34
N ASP A 419 -12.95 36.85 -3.25
CA ASP A 419 -12.98 37.80 -4.38
C ASP A 419 -12.46 37.23 -5.73
N VAL A 420 -12.47 35.91 -5.95
CA VAL A 420 -12.01 35.32 -7.23
C VAL A 420 -13.18 35.02 -8.18
N LYS A 421 -13.41 35.91 -9.17
CA LYS A 421 -14.43 35.69 -10.22
C LYS A 421 -14.10 34.44 -11.06
N GLY A 422 -15.11 33.63 -11.36
CA GLY A 422 -14.99 32.42 -12.18
C GLY A 422 -14.39 31.23 -11.45
N TRP A 423 -14.40 31.22 -10.11
CA TRP A 423 -13.98 30.08 -9.31
C TRP A 423 -15.06 29.70 -8.29
N LYS A 424 -15.35 28.40 -8.18
CA LYS A 424 -16.36 27.82 -7.29
C LYS A 424 -15.72 26.93 -6.23
N THR A 425 -16.08 27.16 -4.97
CA THR A 425 -15.64 26.34 -3.83
C THR A 425 -16.67 25.25 -3.54
N ILE A 426 -16.22 24.00 -3.42
CA ILE A 426 -17.03 22.85 -3.00
C ILE A 426 -16.38 22.25 -1.74
N ARG A 427 -17.20 22.06 -0.71
CA ARG A 427 -16.81 21.29 0.49
C ARG A 427 -17.18 19.83 0.33
N PHE A 428 -16.26 18.97 0.75
CA PHE A 428 -16.55 17.57 1.01
C PHE A 428 -16.67 17.37 2.51
N TYR A 429 -17.41 16.35 2.95
CA TYR A 429 -17.45 15.98 4.36
C TYR A 429 -16.02 15.68 4.87
N GLY A 430 -15.63 16.29 5.99
CA GLY A 430 -14.28 16.22 6.57
C GLY A 430 -13.42 17.46 6.30
N SER A 431 -12.11 17.33 6.49
CA SER A 431 -11.13 18.41 6.38
C SER A 431 -10.59 18.58 4.94
N SER A 432 -11.47 18.70 3.94
CA SER A 432 -11.03 18.89 2.56
C SER A 432 -11.89 19.87 1.76
N ILE A 433 -11.24 20.66 0.93
CA ILE A 433 -11.84 21.74 0.12
C ILE A 433 -11.33 21.61 -1.30
N LYS A 434 -12.22 21.82 -2.27
CA LYS A 434 -11.84 21.94 -3.67
C LYS A 434 -12.36 23.23 -4.27
N CYS A 435 -11.51 23.90 -5.02
CA CYS A 435 -11.83 25.08 -5.81
C CYS A 435 -11.71 24.72 -7.29
N TYR A 436 -12.73 25.05 -8.07
CA TYR A 436 -12.80 24.79 -9.51
C TYR A 436 -12.94 26.09 -10.27
N LYS A 437 -12.26 26.21 -11.41
CA LYS A 437 -12.52 27.27 -12.39
C LYS A 437 -13.85 26.96 -13.12
N GLU A 438 -14.71 27.96 -13.26
CA GLU A 438 -16.03 27.87 -13.92
C GLU A 438 -15.94 27.73 -15.44
#